data_AF-A0A4Y3KAP1-F1
#
_entry.id   AF-A0A4Y3KAP1-F1
#
_cell.length_a   1.000
_cell.length_b   1.000
_cell.length_c   1.000
_cell.angle_alpha   90.00
_cell.angle_beta   90.00
_cell.angle_gamma   90.00
#
_symmetry.space_group_name_H-M   'P 1'
#
loop_
_entity.id
_entity.type
_entity.pdbx_description
1 polymer ?
#
loop_
_entity_poly.entity_id
_entity_poly.type
_entity_poly.pdbx_seq_one_letter_code
_entity_poly.pdbx_strand_id
1 'polypeptide(L)'
;MTDARQHSAPPGTAIADAPQSPALPDPAAVLDVALPEPAERAHPATADVALVAVFAAFIAVCAVVPGIPTGTGVPVTLQTFGVVLAGLVLGWRRGALAVLLYLAVGLAGVPVFSGGTGGLAVLAGPSVGYLLGFPLAAALAGVLASAARKATGPARYLVLVASGLTATALTVHPLGIAGIVLRTDLTAGEAFAAGAVFFPGDTVKTLLAAAVALAVFAAYPDLLRRRR
;
A
#
# COMPACT_ATOMS: atom_id res chain seq x y z
N MET A 1 102.23 -44.78 19.21
CA MET A 1 102.92 -43.56 19.67
C MET A 1 102.51 -42.44 18.72
N THR A 2 102.17 -41.27 19.27
CA THR A 2 101.93 -40.01 18.53
C THR A 2 100.66 -39.91 17.66
N ASP A 3 99.56 -39.57 18.34
CA ASP A 3 98.70 -38.40 18.08
C ASP A 3 98.45 -37.92 16.63
N ALA A 4 97.18 -37.90 16.22
CA ALA A 4 96.72 -37.56 14.88
C ALA A 4 95.67 -36.43 14.88
N ARG A 5 96.17 -35.20 14.75
CA ARG A 5 95.56 -34.02 14.09
C ARG A 5 94.06 -33.80 14.32
N GLN A 6 93.74 -32.88 15.24
CA GLN A 6 92.45 -32.19 15.27
C GLN A 6 92.19 -31.43 13.95
N HIS A 7 91.01 -31.61 13.38
CA HIS A 7 90.47 -30.77 12.31
C HIS A 7 89.05 -30.36 12.69
N SER A 8 88.89 -29.14 13.18
CA SER A 8 87.63 -28.61 13.72
C SER A 8 86.70 -28.12 12.60
N ALA A 9 85.58 -28.80 12.40
CA ALA A 9 84.49 -28.33 11.53
C ALA A 9 83.69 -27.18 12.19
N PRO A 10 83.08 -26.27 11.42
CA PRO A 10 82.33 -25.13 11.95
C PRO A 10 81.00 -25.54 12.60
N PRO A 11 80.47 -24.73 13.55
CA PRO A 11 79.22 -25.02 14.23
C PRO A 11 78.02 -24.94 13.28
N GLY A 12 77.14 -25.96 13.35
CA GLY A 12 75.91 -26.01 12.56
C GLY A 12 74.92 -24.93 12.98
N THR A 13 74.39 -24.20 12.00
CA THR A 13 73.29 -23.25 12.17
C THR A 13 72.04 -23.95 12.69
N ALA A 14 71.63 -23.63 13.91
CA ALA A 14 70.34 -24.05 14.45
C ALA A 14 69.22 -23.38 13.64
N ILE A 15 68.42 -24.19 12.94
CA ILE A 15 67.19 -23.72 12.29
C ILE A 15 66.19 -23.45 13.41
N ALA A 16 65.74 -22.20 13.52
CA ALA A 16 64.75 -21.81 14.52
C ALA A 16 63.41 -22.49 14.27
N ASP A 17 62.72 -22.86 15.36
CA ASP A 17 61.37 -23.42 15.31
C ASP A 17 60.42 -22.55 14.48
N ALA A 18 59.66 -23.18 13.59
CA ALA A 18 58.57 -22.52 12.91
C ALA A 18 57.48 -22.14 13.94
N PRO A 19 56.88 -20.94 13.85
CA PRO A 19 55.82 -20.54 14.77
C PRO A 19 54.65 -21.52 14.67
N GLN A 20 54.29 -22.14 15.80
CA GLN A 20 53.14 -23.03 15.87
C GLN A 20 51.88 -22.25 15.48
N SER A 21 51.18 -22.71 14.43
CA SER A 21 49.90 -22.13 14.03
C SER A 21 48.94 -22.10 15.23
N PRO A 22 48.29 -20.97 15.53
CA PRO A 22 47.38 -20.89 16.67
C PRO A 22 46.27 -21.93 16.49
N ALA A 23 45.98 -22.67 17.57
CA ALA A 23 44.91 -23.66 17.57
C ALA A 23 43.59 -22.97 17.16
N LEU A 24 42.90 -23.55 16.18
CA LEU A 24 41.59 -23.05 15.77
C LEU A 24 40.63 -23.11 16.97
N PRO A 25 39.80 -22.08 17.21
CA PRO A 25 38.80 -22.10 18.27
C PRO A 25 37.90 -23.33 18.15
N ASP A 26 37.50 -23.88 19.29
CA ASP A 26 36.59 -25.04 19.34
C ASP A 26 35.31 -24.71 18.53
N PRO A 27 34.99 -25.49 17.47
CA PRO A 27 33.78 -25.25 16.67
C PRO A 27 32.50 -25.31 17.50
N ALA A 28 32.48 -25.99 18.65
CA ALA A 28 31.35 -25.98 19.57
C ALA A 28 31.12 -24.58 20.18
N ALA A 29 32.18 -23.84 20.52
CA ALA A 29 32.09 -22.49 21.07
C ALA A 29 31.59 -21.46 20.04
N VAL A 30 31.77 -21.72 18.74
CA VAL A 30 31.25 -20.87 17.65
C VAL A 30 29.74 -21.09 17.44
N LEU A 31 29.24 -22.29 17.75
CA LEU A 31 27.82 -22.64 17.67
C LEU A 31 26.99 -22.11 18.85
N ASP A 32 27.64 -21.77 19.97
CA ASP A 32 27.02 -21.18 21.16
C ASP A 32 26.91 -19.63 21.08
N VAL A 33 27.22 -19.04 19.91
CA VAL A 33 26.86 -17.65 19.59
C VAL A 33 25.34 -17.58 19.46
N ALA A 34 24.69 -17.27 20.58
CA ALA A 34 23.25 -17.02 20.65
C ALA A 34 22.86 -16.00 19.56
N LEU A 35 22.15 -16.49 18.54
CA LEU A 35 21.62 -15.64 17.48
C LEU A 35 20.72 -14.59 18.14
N PRO A 36 20.84 -13.30 17.77
CA PRO A 36 19.99 -12.27 18.35
C PRO A 36 18.52 -12.65 18.16
N GLU A 37 17.79 -12.71 19.27
CA GLU A 37 16.38 -13.11 19.30
C GLU A 37 15.59 -12.39 18.20
N PRO A 38 14.79 -13.11 17.38
CA PRO A 38 14.17 -12.55 16.20
C PRO A 38 13.29 -11.36 16.58
N ALA A 39 13.64 -10.20 16.03
CA ALA A 39 13.10 -8.89 16.40
C ALA A 39 11.59 -8.92 16.69
N GLU A 40 11.23 -8.39 17.85
CA GLU A 40 9.90 -8.46 18.44
C GLU A 40 8.80 -8.19 17.39
N ARG A 41 7.98 -9.21 17.12
CA ARG A 41 6.97 -9.16 16.05
C ARG A 41 6.01 -8.01 16.31
N ALA A 42 6.11 -6.96 15.50
CA ALA A 42 5.35 -5.72 15.67
C ALA A 42 3.86 -6.00 15.98
N HIS A 43 3.39 -5.42 17.09
CA HIS A 43 2.05 -5.68 17.60
C HIS A 43 0.99 -5.40 16.52
N PRO A 44 -0.05 -6.24 16.34
CA PRO A 44 -0.96 -6.17 15.19
C PRO A 44 -1.63 -4.79 15.01
N ALA A 45 -1.86 -4.06 16.10
CA ALA A 45 -2.38 -2.70 16.07
C ALA A 45 -1.44 -1.70 15.36
N THR A 46 -0.13 -1.79 15.59
CA THR A 46 0.88 -0.92 14.97
C THR A 46 0.94 -1.13 13.46
N ALA A 47 0.86 -2.39 13.01
CA ALA A 47 0.80 -2.74 11.60
C ALA A 47 -0.49 -2.23 10.92
N ASP A 48 -1.65 -2.32 11.60
CA ASP A 48 -2.91 -1.82 11.09
C ASP A 48 -2.92 -0.28 10.94
N VAL A 49 -2.35 0.46 11.92
CA VAL A 49 -2.19 1.92 11.84
C VAL A 49 -1.25 2.31 10.70
N ALA A 50 -0.12 1.61 10.54
CA ALA A 50 0.82 1.86 9.44
C ALA A 50 0.17 1.63 8.06
N LEU A 51 -0.60 0.55 7.88
CA LEU A 51 -1.34 0.28 6.65
C LEU A 51 -2.39 1.37 6.35
N VAL A 52 -3.13 1.83 7.37
CA VAL A 52 -4.10 2.92 7.24
C VAL A 52 -3.41 4.22 6.82
N ALA A 53 -2.29 4.58 7.44
CA ALA A 53 -1.52 5.78 7.11
C ALA A 53 -0.91 5.73 5.71
N VAL A 54 -0.30 4.61 5.31
CA VAL A 54 0.29 4.43 3.97
C VAL A 54 -0.78 4.51 2.89
N PHE A 55 -1.95 3.89 3.07
CA PHE A 55 -3.03 3.99 2.10
C PHE A 55 -3.68 5.38 2.06
N ALA A 56 -3.78 6.09 3.19
CA ALA A 56 -4.23 7.49 3.20
C ALA A 56 -3.27 8.41 2.40
N ALA A 57 -1.96 8.25 2.61
CA ALA A 57 -0.93 8.95 1.84
C ALA A 57 -0.95 8.57 0.35
N PHE A 58 -1.16 7.30 0.02
CA PHE A 58 -1.31 6.84 -1.36
C PHE A 58 -2.53 7.46 -2.06
N ILE A 59 -3.69 7.53 -1.38
CA ILE A 59 -4.89 8.22 -1.89
C ILE A 59 -4.59 9.71 -2.14
N ALA A 60 -3.87 10.37 -1.23
CA ALA A 60 -3.44 11.76 -1.41
C ALA A 60 -2.56 11.93 -2.65
N VAL A 61 -1.55 11.08 -2.84
CA VAL A 61 -0.71 11.09 -4.05
C VAL A 61 -1.56 10.91 -5.31
N CYS A 62 -2.50 9.94 -5.34
CA CYS A 62 -3.42 9.75 -6.46
C CYS A 62 -4.39 10.93 -6.69
N ALA A 63 -4.67 11.75 -5.68
CA ALA A 63 -5.56 12.91 -5.78
C ALA A 63 -4.85 14.17 -6.31
N VAL A 64 -3.59 14.39 -5.90
CA VAL A 64 -2.83 15.59 -6.31
C VAL A 64 -2.20 15.48 -7.71
N VAL A 65 -2.13 14.27 -8.30
CA VAL A 65 -1.81 14.14 -9.74
C VAL A 65 -2.80 14.99 -10.56
N PRO A 66 -2.33 15.88 -11.45
CA PRO A 66 -3.21 16.74 -12.24
C PRO A 66 -4.31 15.95 -12.96
N GLY A 67 -5.56 16.22 -12.57
CA GLY A 67 -6.73 15.62 -13.20
C GLY A 67 -7.10 16.34 -14.50
N ILE A 68 -7.84 15.65 -15.36
CA ILE A 68 -8.38 16.24 -16.60
C ILE A 68 -9.57 17.13 -16.22
N PRO A 69 -9.57 18.44 -16.53
CA PRO A 69 -10.69 19.34 -16.21
C PRO A 69 -12.01 18.90 -16.88
N THR A 70 -13.12 19.23 -16.25
CA THR A 70 -14.48 18.97 -16.77
C THR A 70 -15.34 20.24 -16.64
N GLY A 71 -16.46 20.29 -17.35
CA GLY A 71 -17.39 21.43 -17.31
C GLY A 71 -18.12 21.62 -15.96
N THR A 72 -18.06 20.67 -15.03
CA THR A 72 -18.74 20.74 -13.72
C THR A 72 -17.84 21.21 -12.58
N GLY A 73 -16.58 21.57 -12.86
CA GLY A 73 -15.59 21.89 -11.82
C GLY A 73 -15.09 20.67 -11.03
N VAL A 74 -15.45 19.44 -11.43
CA VAL A 74 -14.98 18.19 -10.82
C VAL A 74 -14.03 17.48 -11.80
N PRO A 75 -12.70 17.59 -11.65
CA PRO A 75 -11.75 16.99 -12.60
C PRO A 75 -11.72 15.46 -12.52
N VAL A 76 -11.38 14.81 -13.63
CA VAL A 76 -11.14 13.36 -13.68
C VAL A 76 -9.74 13.07 -13.11
N THR A 77 -9.66 12.52 -11.90
CA THR A 77 -8.40 12.24 -11.18
C THR A 77 -8.06 10.74 -11.12
N LEU A 78 -6.88 10.39 -10.61
CA LEU A 78 -6.52 9.01 -10.25
C LEU A 78 -7.06 8.62 -8.85
N GLN A 79 -7.71 9.53 -8.12
CA GLN A 79 -8.12 9.34 -6.72
C GLN A 79 -9.02 8.11 -6.49
N THR A 80 -10.00 7.83 -7.39
CA THR A 80 -10.92 6.69 -7.21
C THR A 80 -10.21 5.34 -7.27
N PHE A 81 -9.11 5.23 -8.02
CA PHE A 81 -8.24 4.04 -8.02
C PHE A 81 -7.65 3.78 -6.64
N GLY A 82 -7.13 4.82 -5.96
CA GLY A 82 -6.58 4.69 -4.61
C GLY A 82 -7.63 4.29 -3.58
N VAL A 83 -8.81 4.90 -3.66
CA VAL A 83 -9.97 4.60 -2.77
C VAL A 83 -10.45 3.16 -2.95
N VAL A 84 -10.67 2.73 -4.19
CA VAL A 84 -11.07 1.35 -4.50
C VAL A 84 -9.98 0.37 -4.10
N LEU A 85 -8.69 0.66 -4.37
CA LEU A 85 -7.59 -0.21 -3.96
C LEU A 85 -7.48 -0.34 -2.43
N ALA A 86 -7.79 0.70 -1.64
CA ALA A 86 -7.78 0.63 -0.19
C ALA A 86 -8.77 -0.42 0.36
N GLY A 87 -10.03 -0.39 -0.09
CA GLY A 87 -11.00 -1.47 0.19
C GLY A 87 -10.58 -2.80 -0.43
N LEU A 88 -10.13 -2.70 -1.70
CA LEU A 88 -9.49 -3.70 -2.54
C LEU A 88 -8.49 -4.58 -1.77
N VAL A 89 -7.62 -3.98 -0.95
CA VAL A 89 -6.49 -4.63 -0.29
C VAL A 89 -6.70 -4.82 1.21
N LEU A 90 -7.12 -3.78 1.93
CA LEU A 90 -7.11 -3.77 3.39
C LEU A 90 -8.35 -4.40 4.04
N GLY A 91 -9.45 -4.55 3.28
CA GLY A 91 -10.78 -4.91 3.82
C GLY A 91 -11.58 -3.69 4.26
N TRP A 92 -12.85 -3.90 4.64
CA TRP A 92 -13.81 -2.81 4.81
C TRP A 92 -13.43 -1.83 5.93
N ARG A 93 -12.94 -2.32 7.09
CA ARG A 93 -12.59 -1.45 8.23
C ARG A 93 -11.40 -0.57 7.91
N ARG A 94 -10.27 -1.19 7.56
CA ARG A 94 -8.99 -0.50 7.33
C ARG A 94 -9.01 0.31 6.04
N GLY A 95 -9.72 -0.15 5.01
CA GLY A 95 -9.96 0.62 3.79
C GLY A 95 -10.76 1.90 4.07
N ALA A 96 -11.89 1.80 4.78
CA ALA A 96 -12.66 2.97 5.18
C ALA A 96 -11.87 3.91 6.10
N LEU A 97 -11.12 3.38 7.08
CA LEU A 97 -10.27 4.19 7.96
C LEU A 97 -9.15 4.92 7.20
N ALA A 98 -8.54 4.31 6.19
CA ALA A 98 -7.54 4.98 5.33
C ALA A 98 -8.15 6.16 4.57
N VAL A 99 -9.37 6.00 4.03
CA VAL A 99 -10.08 7.10 3.37
C VAL A 99 -10.52 8.17 4.38
N LEU A 100 -11.02 7.79 5.55
CA LEU A 100 -11.41 8.74 6.60
C LEU A 100 -10.22 9.54 7.12
N LEU A 101 -9.05 8.92 7.29
CA LEU A 101 -7.80 9.61 7.63
C LEU A 101 -7.38 10.59 6.53
N TYR A 102 -7.45 10.16 5.26
CA TYR A 102 -7.21 11.04 4.11
C TYR A 102 -8.16 12.27 4.11
N LEU A 103 -9.46 12.05 4.32
CA LEU A 103 -10.44 13.15 4.43
C LEU A 103 -10.13 14.06 5.62
N ALA A 104 -9.79 13.50 6.79
CA ALA A 104 -9.46 14.29 7.98
C ALA A 104 -8.22 15.17 7.77
N VAL A 105 -7.16 14.64 7.15
CA VAL A 105 -5.95 15.39 6.78
C VAL A 105 -6.26 16.53 5.81
N GLY A 106 -7.07 16.27 4.77
CA GLY A 106 -7.49 17.30 3.83
C GLY A 106 -8.38 18.37 4.46
N LEU A 107 -9.37 17.99 5.26
CA LEU A 107 -10.27 18.91 5.95
C LEU A 107 -9.56 19.75 7.03
N ALA A 108 -8.48 19.24 7.61
CA ALA A 108 -7.58 19.99 8.51
C ALA A 108 -6.75 21.08 7.78
N GLY A 109 -6.84 21.19 6.46
CA GLY A 109 -6.22 22.26 5.67
C GLY A 109 -5.03 21.83 4.82
N VAL A 110 -4.57 20.57 4.91
CA VAL A 110 -3.45 20.08 4.09
C VAL A 110 -3.92 19.95 2.63
N PRO A 111 -3.15 20.43 1.62
CA PRO A 111 -3.57 20.46 0.21
C PRO A 111 -3.50 19.08 -0.47
N VAL A 112 -4.20 18.09 0.07
CA VAL A 112 -4.22 16.69 -0.41
C VAL A 112 -5.42 16.35 -1.29
N PHE A 113 -6.43 17.22 -1.39
CA PHE A 113 -7.53 17.04 -2.33
C PHE A 113 -7.12 17.45 -3.75
N SER A 114 -7.94 17.04 -4.73
CA SER A 114 -7.68 17.33 -6.15
C SER A 114 -7.43 18.81 -6.42
N GLY A 115 -6.51 19.10 -7.34
CA GLY A 115 -6.08 20.45 -7.65
C GLY A 115 -5.19 21.09 -6.56
N GLY A 116 -4.66 20.30 -5.62
CA GLY A 116 -3.89 20.82 -4.49
C GLY A 116 -4.75 21.60 -3.50
N THR A 117 -6.01 21.20 -3.33
CA THR A 117 -6.97 21.89 -2.45
C THR A 117 -7.04 21.24 -1.06
N GLY A 118 -7.50 22.01 -0.08
CA GLY A 118 -7.60 21.60 1.32
C GLY A 118 -8.57 22.47 2.10
N GLY A 119 -8.89 22.05 3.33
CA GLY A 119 -9.77 22.75 4.25
C GLY A 119 -11.26 22.50 4.04
N LEU A 120 -12.07 23.02 4.95
CA LEU A 120 -13.53 22.85 4.96
C LEU A 120 -14.25 23.46 3.74
N ALA A 121 -13.63 24.44 3.07
CA ALA A 121 -14.20 25.10 1.88
C ALA A 121 -14.53 24.12 0.74
N VAL A 122 -13.79 23.01 0.64
CA VAL A 122 -14.03 21.97 -0.38
C VAL A 122 -15.41 21.30 -0.21
N LEU A 123 -15.97 21.29 1.01
CA LEU A 123 -17.33 20.79 1.26
C LEU A 123 -18.44 21.68 0.66
N ALA A 124 -18.12 22.92 0.30
CA ALA A 124 -19.02 23.82 -0.43
C ALA A 124 -18.97 23.62 -1.96
N GLY A 125 -18.00 22.87 -2.49
CA GLY A 125 -17.86 22.61 -3.92
C GLY A 125 -18.60 21.36 -4.42
N PRO A 126 -18.81 21.22 -5.74
CA PRO A 126 -19.54 20.09 -6.34
C PRO A 126 -18.87 18.73 -6.14
N SER A 127 -17.58 18.70 -5.80
CA SER A 127 -16.85 17.47 -5.47
C SER A 127 -17.23 16.86 -4.12
N VAL A 128 -17.99 17.56 -3.26
CA VAL A 128 -18.36 17.09 -1.91
C VAL A 128 -19.02 15.71 -1.91
N GLY A 129 -19.87 15.45 -2.90
CA GLY A 129 -20.56 14.16 -3.05
C GLY A 129 -19.60 12.98 -3.26
N TYR A 130 -18.56 13.19 -4.07
CA TYR A 130 -17.52 12.19 -4.31
C TYR A 130 -16.70 11.94 -3.03
N LEU A 131 -16.29 13.01 -2.33
CA LEU A 131 -15.54 12.92 -1.08
C LEU A 131 -16.30 12.14 0.00
N LEU A 132 -17.60 12.39 0.17
CA LEU A 132 -18.45 11.66 1.10
C LEU A 132 -18.74 10.22 0.65
N GLY A 133 -18.72 9.95 -0.66
CA GLY A 133 -18.86 8.61 -1.22
C GLY A 133 -17.62 7.72 -1.01
N PHE A 134 -16.41 8.30 -0.94
CA PHE A 134 -15.17 7.50 -0.89
C PHE A 134 -15.04 6.54 0.32
N PRO A 135 -15.37 6.92 1.57
CA PRO A 135 -15.33 5.97 2.69
C PRO A 135 -16.30 4.80 2.50
N LEU A 136 -17.49 5.08 1.95
CA LEU A 136 -18.50 4.08 1.65
C LEU A 136 -18.05 3.15 0.51
N ALA A 137 -17.40 3.70 -0.52
CA ALA A 137 -16.81 2.94 -1.61
C ALA A 137 -15.74 1.96 -1.11
N ALA A 138 -14.79 2.43 -0.29
CA ALA A 138 -13.75 1.57 0.27
C ALA A 138 -14.32 0.51 1.24
N ALA A 139 -15.32 0.88 2.05
CA ALA A 139 -16.04 -0.08 2.89
C ALA A 139 -16.71 -1.17 2.04
N LEU A 140 -17.56 -0.78 1.07
CA LEU A 140 -18.35 -1.70 0.25
C LEU A 140 -17.45 -2.57 -0.63
N ALA A 141 -16.42 -2.00 -1.27
CA ALA A 141 -15.41 -2.75 -2.02
C ALA A 141 -14.73 -3.79 -1.13
N GLY A 142 -14.38 -3.44 0.11
CA GLY A 142 -13.78 -4.35 1.09
C GLY A 142 -14.72 -5.46 1.58
N VAL A 143 -16.02 -5.18 1.74
CA VAL A 143 -17.05 -6.18 2.07
C VAL A 143 -17.19 -7.16 0.91
N LEU A 144 -17.45 -6.69 -0.30
CA LEU A 144 -17.66 -7.54 -1.48
C LEU A 144 -16.40 -8.36 -1.81
N ALA A 145 -15.22 -7.75 -1.74
CA ALA A 145 -13.94 -8.43 -1.98
C ALA A 145 -13.63 -9.53 -0.94
N SER A 146 -14.39 -9.65 0.15
CA SER A 146 -14.26 -10.78 1.08
C SER A 146 -14.61 -12.13 0.44
N ALA A 147 -15.36 -12.13 -0.67
CA ALA A 147 -15.61 -13.31 -1.50
C ALA A 147 -14.35 -13.80 -2.23
N ALA A 148 -13.39 -12.92 -2.53
CA ALA A 148 -12.13 -13.25 -3.22
C ALA A 148 -11.26 -14.27 -2.46
N ARG A 149 -11.49 -14.44 -1.15
CA ARG A 149 -10.87 -15.48 -0.31
C ARG A 149 -11.24 -16.90 -0.73
N LYS A 150 -12.46 -17.10 -1.27
CA LYS A 150 -12.95 -18.40 -1.76
C LYS A 150 -12.62 -18.63 -3.24
N ALA A 151 -12.39 -17.56 -4.00
CA ALA A 151 -12.02 -17.63 -5.41
C ALA A 151 -10.53 -17.92 -5.62
N THR A 152 -10.20 -18.59 -6.72
CA THR A 152 -8.82 -18.93 -7.14
C THR A 152 -8.63 -18.57 -8.62
N GLY A 153 -7.37 -18.48 -9.07
CA GLY A 153 -7.03 -18.17 -10.46
C GLY A 153 -7.75 -16.92 -11.01
N PRO A 154 -8.23 -16.94 -12.27
CA PRO A 154 -8.87 -15.77 -12.89
C PRO A 154 -10.19 -15.38 -12.22
N ALA A 155 -10.90 -16.30 -11.57
CA ALA A 155 -12.12 -15.98 -10.84
C ALA A 155 -11.87 -14.98 -9.69
N ARG A 156 -10.67 -14.99 -9.09
CA ARG A 156 -10.31 -14.01 -8.06
C ARG A 156 -10.17 -12.59 -8.63
N TYR A 157 -9.63 -12.45 -9.85
CA TYR A 157 -9.59 -11.16 -10.55
C TYR A 157 -11.01 -10.62 -10.76
N LEU A 158 -11.89 -11.43 -11.34
CA LEU A 158 -13.26 -11.04 -11.68
C LEU A 158 -14.07 -10.64 -10.43
N VAL A 159 -13.91 -11.35 -9.31
CA VAL A 159 -14.53 -10.97 -8.04
C VAL A 159 -14.03 -9.62 -7.53
N LEU A 160 -12.74 -9.31 -7.66
CA LEU A 160 -12.18 -8.02 -7.25
C LEU A 160 -12.65 -6.88 -8.18
N VAL A 161 -12.68 -7.11 -9.49
CA VAL A 161 -13.24 -6.15 -10.47
C VAL A 161 -14.70 -5.85 -10.16
N ALA A 162 -15.54 -6.90 -10.01
CA ALA A 162 -16.95 -6.75 -9.69
C ALA A 162 -17.16 -6.01 -8.36
N SER A 163 -16.38 -6.37 -7.33
CA SER A 163 -16.43 -5.69 -6.02
C SER A 163 -16.15 -4.19 -6.13
N GLY A 164 -15.19 -3.79 -6.96
CA GLY A 164 -14.84 -2.38 -7.18
C GLY A 164 -15.90 -1.64 -7.97
N LEU A 165 -16.37 -2.21 -9.09
CA LEU A 165 -17.37 -1.61 -9.96
C LEU A 165 -18.72 -1.46 -9.24
N THR A 166 -19.17 -2.49 -8.52
CA THR A 166 -20.37 -2.39 -7.68
C THR A 166 -20.20 -1.35 -6.58
N ALA A 167 -19.01 -1.23 -5.97
CA ALA A 167 -18.76 -0.22 -4.95
C ALA A 167 -18.86 1.20 -5.52
N THR A 168 -18.19 1.52 -6.64
CA THR A 168 -18.24 2.88 -7.22
C THR A 168 -19.63 3.20 -7.80
N ALA A 169 -20.28 2.24 -8.46
CA ALA A 169 -21.64 2.40 -9.01
C ALA A 169 -22.70 2.67 -7.95
N LEU A 170 -22.58 2.08 -6.75
CA LEU A 170 -23.57 2.26 -5.67
C LEU A 170 -23.22 3.39 -4.67
N THR A 171 -22.03 3.98 -4.75
CA THR A 171 -21.60 5.02 -3.79
C THR A 171 -21.04 6.26 -4.49
N VAL A 172 -19.88 6.14 -5.16
CA VAL A 172 -19.14 7.27 -5.76
C VAL A 172 -19.96 8.00 -6.82
N HIS A 173 -20.53 7.27 -7.77
CA HIS A 173 -21.32 7.87 -8.85
C HIS A 173 -22.62 8.54 -8.36
N PRO A 174 -23.52 7.87 -7.61
CA PRO A 174 -24.77 8.49 -7.15
C PRO A 174 -24.54 9.63 -6.16
N LEU A 175 -23.60 9.50 -5.21
CA LEU A 175 -23.30 10.60 -4.28
C LEU A 175 -22.56 11.74 -4.98
N GLY A 176 -21.67 11.45 -5.92
CA GLY A 176 -21.02 12.46 -6.76
C GLY A 176 -22.01 13.29 -7.57
N ILE A 177 -22.96 12.64 -8.25
CA ILE A 177 -24.06 13.31 -8.98
C ILE A 177 -24.92 14.14 -8.01
N ALA A 178 -25.28 13.61 -6.83
CA ALA A 178 -26.00 14.38 -5.82
C ALA A 178 -25.19 15.61 -5.34
N GLY A 179 -23.87 15.48 -5.19
CA GLY A 179 -22.97 16.58 -4.86
C GLY A 179 -22.94 17.69 -5.92
N ILE A 180 -22.99 17.32 -7.20
CA ILE A 180 -23.11 18.27 -8.32
C ILE A 180 -24.48 18.98 -8.27
N VAL A 181 -25.58 18.25 -8.18
CA VAL A 181 -26.95 18.82 -8.12
C VAL A 181 -27.16 19.74 -6.91
N LEU A 182 -26.52 19.44 -5.77
CA LEU A 182 -26.62 20.26 -4.55
C LEU A 182 -25.76 21.53 -4.57
N ARG A 183 -24.84 21.68 -5.55
CA ARG A 183 -23.80 22.73 -5.57
C ARG A 183 -23.66 23.46 -6.91
N THR A 184 -24.50 23.13 -7.89
CA THR A 184 -24.57 23.76 -9.21
C THR A 184 -26.03 23.88 -9.62
N ASP A 185 -26.32 24.73 -10.61
CA ASP A 185 -27.69 24.90 -11.14
C ASP A 185 -28.13 23.77 -12.10
N LEU A 186 -27.39 22.66 -12.18
CA LEU A 186 -27.68 21.54 -13.07
C LEU A 186 -28.81 20.66 -12.52
N THR A 187 -29.75 20.28 -13.39
CA THR A 187 -30.73 19.25 -13.09
C THR A 187 -30.06 17.88 -12.87
N ALA A 188 -30.76 16.94 -12.24
CA ALA A 188 -30.26 15.58 -12.05
C ALA A 188 -29.91 14.85 -13.37
N GLY A 189 -30.63 15.16 -14.46
CA GLY A 189 -30.34 14.62 -15.80
C GLY A 189 -29.06 15.18 -16.39
N GLU A 190 -28.83 16.49 -16.28
CA GLU A 190 -27.61 17.15 -16.75
C GLU A 190 -26.39 16.74 -15.90
N ALA A 191 -26.56 16.64 -14.58
CA ALA A 191 -25.52 16.16 -13.68
C ALA A 191 -25.15 14.68 -13.95
N PHE A 192 -26.12 13.82 -14.30
CA PHE A 192 -25.84 12.46 -14.75
C PHE A 192 -25.11 12.44 -16.10
N ALA A 193 -25.56 13.24 -17.07
CA ALA A 193 -24.92 13.34 -18.39
C ALA A 193 -23.48 13.85 -18.30
N ALA A 194 -23.23 14.87 -17.47
CA ALA A 194 -21.88 15.34 -17.16
C ALA A 194 -21.06 14.29 -16.39
N GLY A 195 -21.72 13.53 -15.51
CA GLY A 195 -21.11 12.42 -14.77
C GLY A 195 -20.66 11.25 -15.66
N ALA A 196 -21.23 11.07 -16.85
CA ALA A 196 -20.89 9.99 -17.77
C ALA A 196 -19.40 9.98 -18.16
N VAL A 197 -18.72 11.14 -18.17
CA VAL A 197 -17.28 11.25 -18.48
C VAL A 197 -16.41 10.47 -17.50
N PHE A 198 -16.86 10.23 -16.27
CA PHE A 198 -16.10 9.49 -15.27
C PHE A 198 -16.15 7.98 -15.49
N PHE A 199 -17.20 7.44 -16.13
CA PHE A 199 -17.45 5.99 -16.20
C PHE A 199 -16.36 5.19 -16.92
N PRO A 200 -15.85 5.59 -18.11
CA PRO A 200 -14.77 4.86 -18.78
C PRO A 200 -13.48 4.87 -17.95
N GLY A 201 -13.13 6.04 -17.39
CA GLY A 201 -11.94 6.20 -16.56
C GLY A 201 -12.02 5.41 -15.26
N ASP A 202 -13.18 5.39 -14.59
CA ASP A 202 -13.43 4.62 -13.37
C ASP A 202 -13.41 3.11 -13.61
N THR A 203 -13.91 2.66 -14.77
CA THR A 203 -13.82 1.26 -15.21
C THR A 203 -12.36 0.82 -15.37
N VAL A 204 -11.56 1.59 -16.12
CA VAL A 204 -10.11 1.30 -16.31
C VAL A 204 -9.37 1.32 -14.97
N LYS A 205 -9.62 2.33 -14.13
CA LYS A 205 -9.06 2.43 -12.77
C LYS A 205 -9.41 1.21 -11.92
N THR A 206 -10.64 0.72 -11.98
CA THR A 206 -11.08 -0.44 -11.19
C THR A 206 -10.44 -1.75 -11.67
N LEU A 207 -10.28 -1.94 -12.98
CA LEU A 207 -9.55 -3.07 -13.55
C LEU A 207 -8.09 -3.07 -13.05
N LEU A 208 -7.42 -1.91 -13.09
CA LEU A 208 -6.06 -1.75 -12.56
C LEU A 208 -6.00 -1.96 -11.04
N ALA A 209 -6.96 -1.46 -10.27
CA ALA A 209 -7.02 -1.68 -8.83
C ALA A 209 -7.17 -3.17 -8.47
N ALA A 210 -7.99 -3.91 -9.21
CA ALA A 210 -8.13 -5.36 -9.03
C ALA A 210 -6.84 -6.12 -9.40
N ALA A 211 -6.13 -5.70 -10.45
CA ALA A 211 -4.85 -6.30 -10.86
C ALA A 211 -3.75 -6.04 -9.81
N VAL A 212 -3.62 -4.81 -9.33
CA VAL A 212 -2.69 -4.45 -8.25
C VAL A 212 -3.04 -5.17 -6.95
N ALA A 213 -4.32 -5.28 -6.59
CA ALA A 213 -4.78 -6.04 -5.44
C ALA A 213 -4.34 -7.52 -5.54
N LEU A 214 -4.47 -8.16 -6.71
CA LEU A 214 -3.97 -9.52 -6.91
C LEU A 214 -2.45 -9.64 -6.72
N ALA A 215 -1.68 -8.72 -7.29
CA ALA A 215 -0.23 -8.69 -7.11
C ALA A 215 0.15 -8.56 -5.62
N VAL A 216 -0.58 -7.72 -4.88
CA VAL A 216 -0.40 -7.57 -3.43
C VAL A 216 -0.75 -8.86 -2.67
N PHE A 217 -1.77 -9.64 -3.04
CA PHE A 217 -2.04 -10.93 -2.36
C PHE A 217 -1.10 -12.06 -2.79
N ALA A 218 -0.47 -11.96 -3.96
CA ALA A 218 0.59 -12.87 -4.37
C ALA A 218 1.88 -12.61 -3.57
N ALA A 219 2.27 -11.33 -3.40
CA ALA A 219 3.44 -10.93 -2.62
C ALA A 219 3.22 -11.03 -1.09
N TYR A 220 2.02 -10.72 -0.60
CA TYR A 220 1.67 -10.69 0.82
C TYR A 220 0.38 -11.48 1.12
N PRO A 221 0.42 -12.83 1.09
CA PRO A 221 -0.77 -13.69 1.27
C PRO A 221 -1.51 -13.47 2.60
N ASP A 222 -0.80 -13.03 3.63
CA ASP A 222 -1.38 -12.76 4.96
C ASP A 222 -2.37 -11.59 4.97
N LEU A 223 -2.27 -10.62 4.05
CA LEU A 223 -3.26 -9.54 3.92
C LEU A 223 -4.63 -10.07 3.46
N LEU A 224 -4.65 -11.14 2.65
CA LEU A 224 -5.90 -11.80 2.23
C LEU A 224 -6.51 -12.63 3.38
N ARG A 225 -5.65 -13.23 4.22
CA ARG A 225 -6.08 -14.01 5.40
C ARG A 225 -6.60 -13.11 6.53
N ARG A 226 -5.91 -12.01 6.83
CA ARG A 226 -6.19 -11.11 7.96
C ARG A 226 -7.24 -10.03 7.67
N ARG A 227 -8.15 -10.27 6.72
CA ARG A 227 -9.25 -9.32 6.46
C ARG A 227 -10.25 -9.30 7.60
N ARG A 228 -10.49 -8.10 8.10
CA ARG A 228 -11.51 -7.75 9.07
C ARG A 228 -12.17 -6.43 8.72
#